data_AF-A0A0B1U1U9-F1
#
_entry.id   AF-A0A0B1U1U9-F1
#
_cell.length_a   1.000
_cell.length_b   1.000
_cell.length_c   1.000
_cell.angle_alpha   90.00
_cell.angle_beta   90.00
_cell.angle_gamma   90.00
#
_symmetry.space_group_name_H-M   'P 1'
#
loop_
_entity.id
_entity.type
_entity.pdbx_description
1 polymer ?
#
loop_
_entity_poly.entity_id
_entity_poly.type
_entity_poly.pdbx_seq_one_letter_code
_entity_poly.pdbx_strand_id
1 'polypeptide(L)'
;MKVQKKKPMGKLAAYGLGSAILYACVYLFQEPLLTTAAKGGMYTAVPIATVFLFSWVHGTFAGTLWEVLGINAVKKASVQAPVAAPRKDTRPRATVSA
;
A
#
# COMPACT_ATOMS: atom_id res chain seq x y z
N MET A 1 25.20 -2.73 -18.75
CA MET A 1 23.90 -3.38 -19.01
C MET A 1 22.77 -2.40 -18.69
N LYS A 2 22.09 -1.84 -19.70
CA LYS A 2 20.86 -1.07 -19.49
C LYS A 2 19.75 -2.06 -19.17
N VAL A 3 19.39 -2.18 -17.88
CA VAL A 3 18.21 -2.92 -17.46
C VAL A 3 17.01 -2.13 -17.96
N GLN A 4 16.53 -2.44 -19.16
CA GLN A 4 15.27 -1.95 -19.70
C GLN A 4 14.17 -2.48 -18.79
N LYS A 5 13.86 -1.73 -17.74
CA LYS A 5 12.82 -2.06 -16.77
C LYS A 5 11.50 -1.98 -17.53
N LYS A 6 11.01 -3.13 -17.99
CA LYS A 6 9.72 -3.27 -18.70
C LYS A 6 8.67 -2.50 -17.89
N LYS A 7 8.07 -1.47 -18.50
CA LYS A 7 7.02 -0.67 -17.86
C LYS A 7 5.92 -1.64 -17.38
N PRO A 8 5.40 -1.52 -16.14
CA PRO A 8 4.43 -2.46 -15.58
C PRO A 8 3.03 -2.28 -16.18
N MET A 9 2.93 -2.17 -17.51
CA MET A 9 1.70 -1.90 -18.25
C MET A 9 0.65 -2.99 -18.02
N GLY A 10 1.07 -4.26 -17.85
CA GLY A 10 0.15 -5.35 -17.52
C GLY A 10 -0.49 -5.20 -16.14
N LYS A 11 0.24 -4.68 -15.15
CA LYS A 11 -0.32 -4.38 -13.82
C LYS A 11 -1.30 -3.21 -13.92
N LEU A 12 -0.95 -2.15 -14.65
CA LEU A 12 -1.86 -1.01 -14.86
C LEU A 12 -3.16 -1.42 -15.54
N ALA A 13 -3.11 -2.24 -16.60
CA ALA A 13 -4.31 -2.73 -17.26
C ALA A 13 -5.19 -3.57 -16.33
N ALA A 14 -4.59 -4.46 -15.53
CA ALA A 14 -5.32 -5.28 -14.56
C ALA A 14 -5.96 -4.45 -13.44
N TYR A 15 -5.25 -3.47 -12.86
CA TYR A 15 -5.80 -2.61 -11.81
C TYR A 15 -6.77 -1.55 -12.35
N GLY A 16 -6.55 -1.05 -13.57
CA GLY A 16 -7.48 -0.15 -14.25
C GLY A 16 -8.79 -0.83 -14.58
N LEU A 17 -8.72 -2.05 -15.15
CA LEU A 17 -9.90 -2.88 -15.38
C LEU A 17 -10.57 -3.26 -14.04
N GLY A 18 -9.79 -3.60 -13.02
CA GLY A 18 -10.31 -3.86 -11.67
C GLY A 18 -11.05 -2.68 -11.06
N SER A 19 -10.51 -1.45 -11.19
CA SER A 19 -11.20 -0.24 -10.72
C SER A 19 -12.46 0.08 -11.53
N ALA A 20 -12.43 -0.11 -12.85
CA ALA A 20 -13.59 0.10 -13.71
C ALA A 20 -14.73 -0.89 -13.36
N ILE A 21 -14.39 -2.16 -13.16
CA ILE A 21 -15.34 -3.19 -12.71
C ILE A 21 -15.89 -2.83 -11.33
N LEU A 22 -15.05 -2.35 -10.41
CA LEU A 22 -15.51 -2.00 -9.06
C LEU A 22 -16.49 -0.81 -9.08
N TYR A 23 -16.21 0.24 -9.86
CA TYR A 23 -17.15 1.34 -10.08
C TYR A 23 -18.46 0.85 -10.71
N ALA A 24 -18.38 -0.02 -11.72
CA ALA A 24 -19.56 -0.59 -12.37
C ALA A 24 -20.39 -1.42 -11.39
N CYS A 25 -19.76 -2.27 -10.58
CA CYS A 25 -20.46 -3.05 -9.55
C CYS A 25 -21.18 -2.16 -8.55
N VAL A 26 -20.53 -1.10 -8.03
CA VAL A 26 -21.20 -0.20 -7.07
C VAL A 26 -22.42 0.48 -7.70
N TYR A 27 -22.33 0.91 -8.95
CA TYR A 27 -23.46 1.52 -9.66
C TYR A 27 -24.59 0.52 -9.94
N LEU A 28 -24.26 -0.70 -10.36
CA LEU A 28 -25.24 -1.76 -10.64
C LEU A 28 -25.94 -2.25 -9.37
N PHE A 29 -25.23 -2.27 -8.24
CA PHE A 29 -25.75 -2.71 -6.94
C PHE A 29 -26.10 -1.55 -6.00
N GLN A 30 -26.28 -0.34 -6.54
CA GLN A 30 -26.61 0.87 -5.78
C GLN A 30 -27.89 0.71 -4.94
N GLU A 31 -28.97 0.23 -5.55
CA GLU A 31 -30.27 0.04 -4.87
C GLU A 31 -30.17 -0.86 -3.64
N PRO A 32 -29.65 -2.10 -3.74
CA PRO A 32 -29.52 -2.98 -2.59
C PRO A 32 -28.51 -2.48 -1.56
N LEU A 33 -27.44 -1.78 -1.98
CA LEU A 33 -26.51 -1.14 -1.05
C LEU A 33 -27.19 -0.05 -0.22
N LEU A 34 -27.95 0.83 -0.85
CA LEU A 34 -28.66 1.92 -0.19
C LEU A 34 -29.80 1.41 0.71
N THR A 35 -30.59 0.45 0.24
CA THR A 35 -31.66 -0.15 1.08
C THR A 35 -31.08 -0.90 2.27
N THR A 36 -29.95 -1.60 2.11
CA THR A 36 -29.29 -2.30 3.22
C THR A 36 -28.66 -1.30 4.20
N ALA A 37 -28.03 -0.24 3.71
CA ALA A 37 -27.50 0.83 4.54
C ALA A 37 -28.61 1.57 5.33
N ALA A 38 -29.77 1.80 4.71
CA ALA A 38 -30.90 2.49 5.33
C ALA A 38 -31.58 1.69 6.45
N LYS A 39 -31.45 0.34 6.45
CA LYS A 39 -32.03 -0.52 7.50
C LYS A 39 -31.36 -0.37 8.86
N GLY A 40 -30.18 0.25 8.94
CA GLY A 40 -29.48 0.50 10.20
C GLY A 40 -28.98 -0.78 10.90
N GLY A 41 -28.38 -0.64 12.07
CA GLY A 41 -27.84 -1.79 12.83
C GLY A 41 -26.64 -2.45 12.16
N MET A 42 -26.57 -3.79 12.20
CA MET A 42 -25.46 -4.57 11.60
C MET A 42 -25.33 -4.35 10.08
N TYR A 43 -26.40 -3.91 9.41
CA TYR A 43 -26.40 -3.67 7.97
C TYR A 43 -25.59 -2.43 7.55
N THR A 44 -25.24 -1.56 8.50
CA THR A 44 -24.30 -0.43 8.27
C THR A 44 -22.87 -0.88 8.02
N ALA A 45 -22.50 -2.12 8.38
CA ALA A 45 -21.20 -2.68 8.06
C ALA A 45 -20.98 -2.85 6.55
N VAL A 46 -22.05 -3.03 5.78
CA VAL A 46 -22.00 -3.23 4.32
C VAL A 46 -21.39 -2.01 3.61
N PRO A 47 -21.95 -0.78 3.70
CA PRO A 47 -21.36 0.38 3.04
C PRO A 47 -19.95 0.67 3.53
N ILE A 48 -19.64 0.44 4.82
CA ILE A 48 -18.30 0.61 5.38
C ILE A 48 -17.31 -0.34 4.69
N ALA A 49 -17.63 -1.63 4.60
CA ALA A 49 -16.80 -2.61 3.91
C ALA A 49 -16.61 -2.26 2.43
N THR A 50 -17.67 -1.76 1.77
CA THR A 50 -17.61 -1.31 0.38
C THR A 50 -16.59 -0.18 0.19
N VAL A 51 -16.62 0.88 1.01
CA VAL A 51 -15.63 1.97 0.87
C VAL A 51 -14.20 1.54 1.19
N PHE A 52 -14.00 0.59 2.12
CA PHE A 52 -12.67 0.02 2.37
C PHE A 52 -12.14 -0.77 1.17
N LEU A 53 -12.98 -1.64 0.60
CA LEU A 53 -12.63 -2.38 -0.62
C LEU A 53 -12.31 -1.42 -1.77
N PHE A 54 -13.11 -0.36 -1.89
CA PHE A 54 -12.93 0.68 -2.89
C PHE A 54 -11.61 1.41 -2.73
N SER A 55 -11.30 1.85 -1.51
CA SER A 55 -10.06 2.53 -1.18
C SER A 55 -8.84 1.67 -1.52
N TRP A 56 -8.91 0.36 -1.22
CA TRP A 56 -7.82 -0.55 -1.55
C TRP A 56 -7.63 -0.71 -3.06
N VAL A 57 -8.68 -1.08 -3.80
CA VAL A 57 -8.58 -1.34 -5.25
C VAL A 57 -8.22 -0.06 -6.00
N HIS A 58 -8.90 1.05 -5.71
CA HIS A 58 -8.63 2.34 -6.34
C HIS A 58 -7.24 2.88 -5.96
N GLY A 59 -6.82 2.72 -4.71
CA GLY A 59 -5.47 3.10 -4.27
C GLY A 59 -4.37 2.32 -4.98
N THR A 60 -4.58 1.01 -5.19
CA THR A 60 -3.64 0.16 -5.93
C THR A 60 -3.57 0.57 -7.42
N PHE A 61 -4.72 0.89 -8.02
CA PHE A 61 -4.79 1.47 -9.36
C PHE A 61 -4.03 2.79 -9.45
N ALA A 62 -4.32 3.76 -8.57
CA ALA A 62 -3.67 5.07 -8.55
C ALA A 62 -2.14 4.91 -8.46
N GLY A 63 -1.63 4.05 -7.59
CA GLY A 63 -0.20 3.75 -7.50
C GLY A 63 0.38 3.25 -8.83
N THR A 64 -0.25 2.27 -9.46
CA THR A 64 0.21 1.77 -10.78
C THR A 64 0.05 2.76 -11.91
N LEU A 65 -0.94 3.66 -11.84
CA LEU A 65 -1.16 4.76 -12.78
C LEU A 65 0.02 5.74 -12.72
N TRP A 66 0.37 6.22 -11.53
CA TRP A 66 1.53 7.08 -11.32
C TRP A 66 2.85 6.42 -11.78
N GLU A 67 3.04 5.12 -11.52
CA GLU A 67 4.21 4.37 -11.99
C GLU A 67 4.35 4.34 -13.52
N VAL A 68 3.24 4.18 -14.27
CA VAL A 68 3.24 4.16 -15.74
C VAL A 68 3.35 5.57 -16.35
N LEU A 69 2.77 6.58 -15.69
CA LEU A 69 2.99 7.99 -16.00
C LEU A 69 4.45 8.42 -15.73
N GLY A 70 5.27 7.55 -15.13
CA GLY A 70 6.69 7.78 -14.89
C GLY A 70 6.99 8.43 -13.54
N ILE A 71 5.95 8.77 -12.77
CA ILE A 71 6.04 9.35 -11.43
C ILE A 71 6.18 8.18 -10.46
N ASN A 72 7.41 7.70 -10.36
CA ASN A 72 7.75 6.63 -9.44
C ASN A 72 8.08 7.23 -8.08
N ALA A 73 7.54 6.65 -7.00
CA ALA A 73 7.94 6.99 -5.65
C ALA A 73 9.47 6.84 -5.52
N VAL A 74 10.12 7.84 -4.93
CA VAL A 74 11.54 7.74 -4.58
C VAL A 74 11.67 6.55 -3.64
N LYS A 75 12.22 5.44 -4.12
CA LYS A 75 12.67 4.36 -3.24
C LYS A 75 13.83 4.93 -2.43
N LYS A 76 13.53 5.55 -1.28
CA LYS A 76 14.52 5.65 -0.23
C LYS A 76 14.93 4.22 0.06
N ALA A 77 16.14 3.87 -0.37
CA ALA A 77 16.77 2.64 0.10
C ALA A 77 16.57 2.64 1.61
N SER A 78 16.01 1.56 2.15
CA SER A 78 16.05 1.33 3.58
C SER A 78 17.51 1.49 3.95
N VAL A 79 17.86 2.58 4.60
CA VAL A 79 19.20 2.76 5.12
C VAL A 79 19.29 1.68 6.19
N GLN A 80 19.86 0.52 5.84
CA GLN A 80 20.33 -0.39 6.87
C GLN A 80 21.30 0.45 7.68
N ALA A 81 20.89 0.82 8.89
CA ALA A 81 21.74 1.54 9.81
C ALA A 81 23.04 0.74 9.90
N PRO A 82 24.21 1.34 9.63
CA PRO A 82 25.46 0.62 9.76
C PRO A 82 25.50 0.05 11.18
N VAL A 83 25.61 -1.27 11.28
CA VAL A 83 25.79 -1.95 12.57
C VAL A 83 26.98 -1.26 13.23
N ALA A 84 26.71 -0.51 14.29
CA ALA A 84 27.73 0.27 14.98
C ALA A 84 28.85 -0.68 15.38
N ALA A 85 30.06 -0.44 14.86
CA ALA A 85 31.22 -1.24 15.19
C ALA A 85 31.39 -1.30 16.72
N PRO A 86 31.78 -2.45 17.30
CA PRO A 86 31.93 -2.58 18.74
C PRO A 86 32.94 -1.54 19.23
N ARG A 87 32.47 -0.64 20.08
CA ARG A 87 33.28 0.42 20.68
C ARG A 87 34.37 -0.24 21.51
N LYS A 88 35.65 0.01 21.18
CA LYS A 88 36.76 -0.43 22.03
C LYS A 88 36.64 0.26 23.38
N ASP A 89 36.35 -0.51 24.42
CA ASP A 89 36.36 -0.03 25.80
C ASP A 89 37.80 0.33 26.19
N THR A 90 38.08 1.64 26.21
CA THR A 90 39.35 2.21 26.70
C THR A 90 39.31 2.53 28.19
N ARG A 91 38.30 2.09 28.92
CA ARG A 91 38.21 2.35 30.36
C ARG A 91 39.27 1.49 31.09
N PRO A 92 40.19 2.08 31.87
CA PRO A 92 41.10 1.31 32.69
C PRO A 92 40.27 0.50 33.68
N ARG A 93 40.32 -0.83 33.54
CA ARG A 93 39.67 -1.75 34.46
C ARG A 93 40.43 -1.65 35.78
N ALA A 94 39.85 -0.99 36.78
CA ALA A 94 40.39 -0.98 38.12
C ALA A 94 40.39 -2.42 38.64
N THR A 95 41.56 -3.07 38.61
CA THR A 95 41.79 -4.34 39.27
C THR A 95 42.02 -4.03 40.74
N VAL A 96 40.98 -4.25 41.56
CA VAL A 96 41.15 -4.28 43.01
C VAL A 96 42.00 -5.51 43.31
N SER A 97 43.26 -5.28 43.71
CA SER A 97 44.13 -6.34 44.22
C SER A 97 43.86 -6.48 45.71
N ALA A 98 43.69 -7.74 46.14
CA ALA A 98 43.47 -8.14 47.53
C ALA A 98 44.71 -7.91 48.41
#